data_AF-A0A3Q4FYZ9-F1
#
_entry.id   AF-A0A3Q4FYZ9-F1
#
_cell.length_a   1.000
_cell.length_b   1.000
_cell.length_c   1.000
_cell.angle_alpha   90.00
_cell.angle_beta   90.00
_cell.angle_gamma   90.00
#
_symmetry.space_group_name_H-M   'P 1'
#
loop_
_entity.id
_entity.type
_entity.pdbx_description
1 polymer ?
#
loop_
_entity_poly.entity_id
_entity_poly.type
_entity_poly.pdbx_seq_one_letter_code
_entity_poly.pdbx_strand_id
1 'polypeptide(L)'
;MSLQFFGWEVTYDDESPSVELTASQAPKDKGVYTMYHGTSIANARRIIANGFQQSQGGMLGKGVYVSRDKKKAERYPLNNSPADRVVLKLHVRVGRVKRIDKDNHPMQYTWSTQGYDTAWVPPNCGMKAVPSGLEEDCVFDPKRVTVVGIHSSLHSLQCILLTVLSRVSATGQLVHSTVQQRPLQSHKLSQPFNIQTM
;
A
#
# COMPACT_ATOMS: atom_id res chain seq x y z
N MET A 1 -21.99 5.12 45.61
CA MET A 1 -22.05 5.66 44.23
C MET A 1 -21.07 4.88 43.39
N SER A 2 -21.53 4.18 42.36
CA SER A 2 -20.66 3.42 41.44
C SER A 2 -20.63 4.14 40.09
N LEU A 3 -19.46 4.60 39.66
CA LEU A 3 -19.26 5.07 38.30
C LEU A 3 -19.14 3.86 37.37
N GLN A 4 -20.13 3.66 36.50
CA GLN A 4 -20.00 2.73 35.37
C GLN A 4 -19.24 3.43 34.25
N PHE A 5 -18.08 2.90 33.90
CA PHE A 5 -17.29 3.35 32.76
C PHE A 5 -17.61 2.46 31.56
N PHE A 6 -18.03 3.05 30.45
CA PHE A 6 -18.18 2.35 29.18
C PHE A 6 -16.86 2.47 28.41
N GLY A 7 -16.19 1.32 28.23
CA GLY A 7 -14.95 1.26 27.47
C GLY A 7 -15.19 1.54 25.98
N TRP A 8 -14.26 2.26 25.36
CA TRP A 8 -14.14 2.30 23.91
C TRP A 8 -13.21 1.17 23.49
N GLU A 9 -13.61 0.35 22.53
CA GLU A 9 -12.71 -0.63 21.92
C GLU A 9 -11.88 0.08 20.84
N VAL A 10 -10.56 0.08 21.03
CA VAL A 10 -9.63 0.55 20.01
C VAL A 10 -9.35 -0.62 19.08
N THR A 11 -10.02 -0.67 17.94
CA THR A 11 -9.61 -1.57 16.86
C THR A 11 -8.46 -0.90 16.13
N TYR A 12 -7.24 -1.40 16.32
CA TYR A 12 -6.15 -1.07 15.43
C TYR A 12 -6.46 -1.72 14.08
N ASP A 13 -6.58 -0.92 13.01
CA ASP A 13 -6.63 -1.44 11.62
C ASP A 13 -5.37 -2.26 11.24
N ASP A 14 -4.41 -2.38 12.16
CA ASP A 14 -3.15 -3.12 12.05
C ASP A 14 -3.29 -4.63 12.28
N GLU A 15 -4.46 -5.13 12.72
CA GLU A 15 -4.74 -6.57 12.81
C GLU A 15 -5.31 -7.17 11.52
N SER A 16 -5.26 -6.46 10.39
CA SER A 16 -5.27 -7.18 9.11
C SER A 16 -3.91 -7.85 9.00
N PRO A 17 -3.78 -9.19 9.17
CA PRO A 17 -2.49 -9.85 8.99
C PRO A 17 -1.95 -9.38 7.65
N SER A 18 -0.72 -8.88 7.64
CA SER A 18 -0.01 -8.50 6.42
C SER A 18 0.07 -9.75 5.55
N VAL A 19 -0.95 -9.96 4.73
CA VAL A 19 -1.03 -11.13 3.87
C VAL A 19 0.07 -10.94 2.85
N GLU A 20 1.12 -11.75 2.92
CA GLU A 20 2.16 -11.78 1.89
C GLU A 20 1.57 -12.38 0.61
N LEU A 21 0.87 -11.56 -0.17
CA LEU A 21 0.50 -11.92 -1.53
C LEU A 21 1.74 -11.86 -2.42
N THR A 22 2.00 -12.95 -3.10
CA THR A 22 3.02 -13.02 -4.14
C THR A 22 2.58 -12.26 -5.40
N ALA A 23 3.53 -11.94 -6.27
CA ALA A 23 3.28 -11.29 -7.56
C ALA A 23 2.27 -12.05 -8.46
N SER A 24 2.10 -13.36 -8.25
CA SER A 24 1.20 -14.21 -9.05
C SER A 24 -0.27 -14.15 -8.61
N GLN A 25 -0.56 -13.57 -7.45
CA GLN A 25 -1.90 -13.59 -6.87
C GLN A 25 -2.64 -12.27 -7.14
N ALA A 26 -3.96 -12.34 -7.30
CA ALA A 26 -4.78 -11.13 -7.41
C ALA A 26 -4.82 -10.39 -6.06
N PRO A 27 -4.59 -9.06 -6.03
CA PRO A 27 -4.79 -8.26 -4.83
C PRO A 27 -6.28 -8.29 -4.45
N LYS A 28 -6.54 -8.31 -3.15
CA LYS A 28 -7.88 -8.18 -2.57
C LYS A 28 -8.10 -6.73 -2.18
N ASP A 29 -9.32 -6.25 -2.38
CA ASP A 29 -9.70 -4.91 -1.95
C ASP A 29 -9.43 -4.71 -0.45
N LYS A 30 -8.96 -3.51 -0.12
CA LYS A 30 -8.58 -3.07 1.24
C LYS A 30 -7.40 -3.84 1.85
N GLY A 31 -6.66 -4.62 1.07
CA GLY A 31 -5.47 -5.30 1.54
C GLY A 31 -4.31 -4.35 1.86
N VAL A 32 -3.41 -4.82 2.72
CA VAL A 32 -2.10 -4.22 2.97
C VAL A 32 -1.04 -5.23 2.53
N TYR A 33 -0.18 -4.81 1.60
CA TYR A 33 0.81 -5.72 1.00
C TYR A 33 2.22 -5.20 1.16
N THR A 34 3.15 -6.14 1.37
CA THR A 34 4.57 -5.88 1.14
C THR A 34 4.80 -5.74 -0.36
N MET A 35 5.33 -4.60 -0.78
CA MET A 35 5.68 -4.32 -2.17
C MET A 35 7.05 -3.65 -2.27
N TYR A 36 7.53 -3.45 -3.49
CA TYR A 36 8.87 -2.96 -3.78
C TYR A 36 8.83 -1.86 -4.83
N HIS A 37 9.69 -0.86 -4.64
CA HIS A 37 9.94 0.21 -5.60
C HIS A 37 11.43 0.37 -5.83
N GLY A 38 11.88 0.13 -7.06
CA GLY A 38 13.25 0.38 -7.49
C GLY A 38 13.44 1.82 -7.90
N THR A 39 14.48 2.46 -7.37
CA THR A 39 14.76 3.89 -7.64
C THR A 39 16.26 4.18 -7.50
N SER A 40 16.67 5.42 -7.80
CA SER A 40 18.05 5.85 -7.59
C SER A 40 18.33 6.19 -6.13
N ILE A 41 19.60 6.17 -5.70
CA ILE A 41 19.98 6.54 -4.32
C ILE A 41 19.50 7.96 -3.99
N ALA A 42 19.66 8.90 -4.93
CA ALA A 42 19.22 10.28 -4.77
C ALA A 42 17.70 10.39 -4.56
N ASN A 43 16.91 9.63 -5.34
CA ASN A 43 15.46 9.63 -5.19
C ASN A 43 15.03 8.92 -3.90
N ALA A 44 15.68 7.83 -3.50
CA ALA A 44 15.41 7.17 -2.23
C ALA A 44 15.59 8.13 -1.03
N ARG A 45 16.67 8.94 -1.02
CA ARG A 45 16.85 9.97 0.02
C ARG A 45 15.69 10.97 0.07
N ARG A 46 15.24 11.45 -1.10
CA ARG A 46 14.10 12.37 -1.20
C ARG A 46 12.79 11.73 -0.73
N ILE A 47 12.54 10.48 -1.11
CA ILE A 47 11.35 9.73 -0.70
C ILE A 47 11.34 9.51 0.81
N ILE A 48 12.49 9.17 1.40
CA ILE A 48 12.59 8.97 2.86
C ILE A 48 12.35 10.29 3.60
N ALA A 49 12.89 11.40 3.10
CA ALA A 49 12.75 12.69 3.76
C ALA A 49 11.35 13.32 3.60
N ASN A 50 10.76 13.21 2.41
CA ASN A 50 9.58 14.01 2.02
C ASN A 50 8.35 13.15 1.69
N GLY A 51 8.47 11.82 1.74
CA GLY A 51 7.47 10.89 1.23
C GLY A 51 7.49 10.74 -0.28
N PHE A 52 6.65 9.83 -0.78
CA PHE A 52 6.44 9.64 -2.21
C PHE A 52 5.70 10.82 -2.84
N GLN A 53 5.96 11.04 -4.13
CA GLN A 53 5.17 11.93 -4.99
C GLN A 53 4.63 11.11 -6.16
N GLN A 54 3.49 11.53 -6.72
CA GLN A 54 2.96 10.89 -7.92
C GLN A 54 3.93 11.12 -9.09
N SER A 55 4.13 10.09 -9.91
CA SER A 55 4.68 10.28 -11.25
C SER A 55 3.74 11.18 -12.07
N GLN A 56 4.28 11.84 -13.09
CA GLN A 56 3.46 12.63 -14.03
C GLN A 56 2.67 11.75 -15.01
N GLY A 57 3.00 10.46 -15.11
CA GLY A 57 2.38 9.51 -16.02
C GLY A 57 2.98 8.11 -15.90
N GLY A 58 2.79 7.31 -16.95
CA GLY A 58 3.16 5.90 -17.02
C GLY A 58 2.03 5.09 -17.64
N MET A 59 2.19 3.77 -17.77
CA MET A 59 1.20 2.94 -18.47
C MET A 59 -0.18 2.87 -17.78
N LEU A 60 -0.26 3.23 -16.50
CA LEU A 60 -1.49 3.31 -15.71
C LEU A 60 -1.82 4.76 -15.31
N GLY A 61 -1.20 5.75 -15.95
CA GLY A 61 -1.36 7.17 -15.60
C GLY A 61 -0.52 7.59 -14.40
N LYS A 62 -0.93 8.67 -13.73
CA LYS A 62 -0.21 9.24 -12.58
C LYS A 62 -0.39 8.40 -11.31
N GLY A 63 0.69 8.22 -10.56
CA GLY A 63 0.66 7.51 -9.27
C GLY A 63 2.04 7.06 -8.82
N VAL A 64 2.07 6.22 -7.79
CA VAL A 64 3.27 5.56 -7.29
C VAL A 64 3.29 4.13 -7.82
N TYR A 65 4.27 3.83 -8.66
CA TYR A 65 4.43 2.51 -9.28
C TYR A 65 5.19 1.58 -8.34
N VAL A 66 4.60 0.43 -8.05
CA VAL A 66 5.13 -0.57 -7.13
C VAL A 66 4.91 -1.97 -7.71
N SER A 67 5.66 -2.94 -7.19
CA SER A 67 5.55 -4.34 -7.60
C SER A 67 5.74 -5.25 -6.40
N ARG A 68 5.01 -6.36 -6.36
CA ARG A 68 5.26 -7.48 -5.43
C ARG A 68 6.45 -8.34 -5.85
N ASP A 69 6.91 -8.22 -7.10
CA ASP A 69 8.14 -8.85 -7.57
C ASP A 69 9.36 -7.97 -7.24
N LYS A 70 10.11 -8.38 -6.20
CA LYS A 70 11.35 -7.71 -5.81
C LYS A 70 12.39 -7.70 -6.94
N LYS A 71 12.55 -8.80 -7.68
CA LYS A 71 13.52 -8.90 -8.79
C LYS A 71 13.15 -7.96 -9.92
N LYS A 72 11.85 -7.74 -10.17
CA LYS A 72 11.39 -6.69 -11.08
C LYS A 72 11.88 -5.33 -10.60
N ALA A 73 11.64 -4.98 -9.34
CA ALA A 73 12.02 -3.69 -8.77
C ALA A 73 13.54 -3.45 -8.81
N GLU A 74 14.37 -4.47 -8.56
CA GLU A 74 15.85 -4.38 -8.60
C GLU A 74 16.42 -3.91 -9.95
N ARG A 75 15.66 -4.06 -11.05
CA ARG A 75 16.09 -3.62 -12.38
C ARG A 75 15.90 -2.12 -12.62
N TYR A 76 15.14 -1.42 -11.77
CA TYR A 76 14.84 -0.01 -11.97
C TYR A 76 15.75 0.91 -11.14
N PRO A 77 16.11 2.09 -11.68
CA PRO A 77 15.81 2.55 -13.04
C PRO A 77 16.66 1.83 -14.11
N LEU A 78 16.04 1.46 -15.24
CA LEU A 78 16.65 0.61 -16.28
C LEU A 78 17.94 1.20 -16.86
N ASN A 79 18.00 2.52 -16.98
CA ASN A 79 19.12 3.25 -17.60
C ASN A 79 20.19 3.69 -16.59
N ASN A 80 20.04 3.35 -15.30
CA ASN A 80 21.04 3.66 -14.27
C ASN A 80 22.01 2.50 -14.11
N SER A 81 23.25 2.80 -13.70
CA SER A 81 24.20 1.78 -13.26
C SER A 81 23.64 0.97 -12.08
N PRO A 82 23.88 -0.35 -11.99
CA PRO A 82 23.49 -1.15 -10.84
C PRO A 82 23.95 -0.58 -9.49
N ALA A 83 25.07 0.14 -9.46
CA ALA A 83 25.60 0.78 -8.25
C ALA A 83 24.74 1.96 -7.74
N ASP A 84 23.90 2.55 -8.59
CA ASP A 84 22.99 3.64 -8.22
C ASP A 84 21.56 3.14 -7.93
N ARG A 85 21.31 1.83 -8.02
CA ARG A 85 19.98 1.26 -7.77
C ARG A 85 19.80 0.90 -6.31
N VAL A 86 18.61 1.21 -5.80
CA VAL A 86 18.16 0.83 -4.46
C VAL A 86 16.70 0.43 -4.53
N VAL A 87 16.33 -0.57 -3.74
CA VAL A 87 14.95 -1.04 -3.63
C VAL A 87 14.39 -0.67 -2.28
N LEU A 88 13.29 0.09 -2.29
CA LEU A 88 12.50 0.37 -1.11
C LEU A 88 11.50 -0.77 -0.89
N LYS A 89 11.49 -1.35 0.32
CA LYS A 89 10.44 -2.25 0.79
C LYS A 89 9.32 -1.40 1.38
N LEU A 90 8.08 -1.68 0.99
CA LEU A 90 6.93 -0.84 1.23
C LEU A 90 5.81 -1.62 1.90
N HIS A 91 5.05 -0.98 2.79
CA HIS A 91 3.69 -1.37 3.11
C HIS A 91 2.72 -0.50 2.30
N VAL A 92 1.89 -1.15 1.49
CA VAL A 92 0.98 -0.48 0.56
C VAL A 92 -0.46 -0.83 0.92
N ARG A 93 -1.25 0.19 1.27
CA ARG A 93 -2.71 0.06 1.46
C ARG A 93 -3.41 0.23 0.11
N VAL A 94 -3.73 -0.88 -0.55
CA VAL A 94 -4.19 -0.85 -1.96
C VAL A 94 -5.60 -0.30 -2.13
N GLY A 95 -6.44 -0.35 -1.09
CA GLY A 95 -7.82 0.13 -1.17
C GLY A 95 -8.64 -0.59 -2.23
N ARG A 96 -9.44 0.15 -3.00
CA ARG A 96 -10.21 -0.41 -4.13
C ARG A 96 -9.31 -0.60 -5.34
N VAL A 97 -9.21 -1.83 -5.84
CA VAL A 97 -8.28 -2.17 -6.93
C VAL A 97 -9.02 -2.31 -8.27
N LYS A 98 -8.52 -1.62 -9.29
CA LYS A 98 -8.96 -1.79 -10.68
C LYS A 98 -7.99 -2.70 -11.41
N ARG A 99 -8.45 -3.89 -11.80
CA ARG A 99 -7.74 -4.75 -12.76
C ARG A 99 -7.70 -4.09 -14.14
N ILE A 100 -6.50 -4.00 -14.73
CA ILE A 100 -6.21 -3.51 -16.07
C ILE A 100 -5.44 -4.62 -16.80
N ASP A 101 -6.14 -5.41 -17.62
CA ASP A 101 -5.62 -6.69 -18.14
C ASP A 101 -5.68 -6.82 -19.66
N LYS A 102 -5.87 -5.71 -20.37
CA LYS A 102 -5.82 -5.65 -21.83
C LYS A 102 -5.30 -4.31 -22.29
N ASP A 103 -4.69 -4.29 -23.48
CA ASP A 103 -4.34 -3.04 -24.14
C ASP A 103 -5.60 -2.21 -24.42
N ASN A 104 -5.49 -0.88 -24.37
CA ASN A 104 -6.60 0.05 -24.54
C ASN A 104 -7.75 -0.19 -23.56
N HIS A 105 -7.43 -0.60 -22.32
CA HIS A 105 -8.46 -0.76 -21.29
C HIS A 105 -9.17 0.60 -21.07
N PRO A 106 -10.51 0.66 -21.05
CA PRO A 106 -11.25 1.94 -21.03
C PRO A 106 -10.97 2.78 -19.76
N MET A 107 -10.51 2.14 -18.69
CA MET A 107 -10.14 2.79 -17.44
C MET A 107 -8.62 2.88 -17.20
N GLN A 108 -7.77 2.58 -18.18
CA GLN A 108 -6.30 2.50 -18.01
C GLN A 108 -5.70 3.77 -17.39
N TYR A 109 -6.27 4.94 -17.71
CA TYR A 109 -5.80 6.24 -17.22
C TYR A 109 -6.80 6.99 -16.33
N THR A 110 -8.01 6.44 -16.15
CA THR A 110 -9.14 7.12 -15.48
C THR A 110 -9.67 6.34 -14.27
N TRP A 111 -9.05 5.23 -13.90
CA TRP A 111 -9.45 4.41 -12.75
C TRP A 111 -9.55 5.21 -11.44
N SER A 112 -8.67 6.19 -11.22
CA SER A 112 -8.65 6.98 -9.99
C SER A 112 -9.83 7.95 -9.88
N THR A 113 -10.22 8.61 -10.98
CA THR A 113 -11.41 9.48 -11.01
C THR A 113 -12.71 8.69 -10.93
N GLN A 114 -12.64 7.37 -11.12
CA GLN A 114 -13.74 6.42 -10.99
C GLN A 114 -13.79 5.77 -9.59
N GLY A 115 -13.04 6.31 -8.64
CA GLY A 115 -13.08 5.92 -7.23
C GLY A 115 -12.25 4.67 -6.87
N TYR A 116 -11.31 4.28 -7.72
CA TYR A 116 -10.32 3.25 -7.40
C TYR A 116 -9.05 3.88 -6.84
N ASP A 117 -8.44 3.20 -5.89
CA ASP A 117 -7.25 3.67 -5.19
C ASP A 117 -5.95 3.16 -5.83
N THR A 118 -6.02 1.99 -6.46
CA THR A 118 -4.91 1.32 -7.14
C THR A 118 -5.38 0.75 -8.48
N ALA A 119 -4.59 0.91 -9.53
CA ALA A 119 -4.70 0.10 -10.74
C ALA A 119 -3.68 -1.04 -10.70
N TRP A 120 -4.08 -2.23 -11.14
CA TRP A 120 -3.26 -3.44 -11.11
C TRP A 120 -3.28 -4.14 -12.46
N VAL A 121 -2.09 -4.42 -13.00
CA VAL A 121 -1.88 -5.28 -14.16
C VAL A 121 -1.54 -6.68 -13.69
N PRO A 122 -2.34 -7.71 -14.04
CA PRO A 122 -2.03 -9.08 -13.70
C PRO A 122 -0.78 -9.59 -14.43
N PRO A 123 -0.02 -10.52 -13.83
CA PRO A 123 1.06 -11.17 -14.55
C PRO A 123 0.50 -11.99 -15.71
N ASN A 124 1.27 -12.05 -16.80
CA ASN A 124 1.00 -12.84 -18.00
C ASN A 124 -0.40 -12.60 -18.62
N CYS A 125 -0.97 -11.40 -18.48
CA CYS A 125 -2.27 -11.05 -19.07
C CYS A 125 -2.25 -10.82 -20.59
N GLY A 126 -1.07 -10.89 -21.22
CA GLY A 126 -0.93 -10.75 -22.68
C GLY A 126 -0.98 -9.31 -23.19
N MET A 127 -0.94 -8.30 -22.31
CA MET A 127 -0.85 -6.89 -22.70
C MET A 127 0.47 -6.59 -23.42
N LYS A 128 0.38 -6.04 -24.64
CA LYS A 128 1.54 -5.58 -25.40
C LYS A 128 2.24 -4.40 -24.74
N ALA A 129 1.48 -3.55 -24.03
CA ALA A 129 2.03 -2.47 -23.22
C ALA A 129 2.92 -2.95 -22.05
N VAL A 130 2.86 -4.25 -21.70
CA VAL A 130 3.71 -4.88 -20.67
C VAL A 130 4.43 -6.10 -21.26
N PRO A 131 5.43 -5.90 -22.14
CA PRO A 131 6.09 -7.01 -22.83
C PRO A 131 6.74 -8.03 -21.89
N SER A 132 7.11 -7.59 -20.69
CA SER A 132 7.71 -8.46 -19.67
C SER A 132 6.74 -9.52 -19.11
N GLY A 133 5.43 -9.31 -19.25
CA GLY A 133 4.41 -10.13 -18.59
C GLY A 133 4.41 -10.04 -17.06
N LEU A 134 5.22 -9.16 -16.45
CA LEU A 134 5.26 -9.03 -14.99
C LEU A 134 4.18 -8.07 -14.51
N GLU A 135 3.62 -8.38 -13.33
CA GLU A 135 2.60 -7.57 -12.69
C GLU A 135 3.08 -6.16 -12.34
N GLU A 136 2.15 -5.21 -12.28
CA GLU A 136 2.42 -3.83 -11.90
C GLU A 136 1.23 -3.22 -11.18
N ASP A 137 1.50 -2.53 -10.08
CA ASP A 137 0.52 -1.78 -9.33
C ASP A 137 0.85 -0.28 -9.43
N CYS A 138 -0.17 0.56 -9.62
CA CYS A 138 -0.06 2.01 -9.59
C CYS A 138 -1.04 2.56 -8.55
N VAL A 139 -0.51 3.07 -7.45
CA VAL A 139 -1.26 3.60 -6.31
C VAL A 139 -1.47 5.10 -6.50
N PHE A 140 -2.71 5.57 -6.39
CA PHE A 140 -3.00 6.99 -6.68
C PHE A 140 -2.45 7.92 -5.61
N ASP A 141 -2.82 7.71 -4.34
CA ASP A 141 -2.43 8.57 -3.23
C ASP A 141 -1.11 8.09 -2.60
N PRO A 142 -0.01 8.87 -2.68
CA PRO A 142 1.26 8.52 -2.06
C PRO A 142 1.19 8.24 -0.55
N LYS A 143 0.21 8.80 0.16
CA LYS A 143 0.03 8.58 1.61
C LYS A 143 -0.34 7.13 1.97
N ARG A 144 -0.72 6.32 0.98
CA ARG A 144 -1.00 4.89 1.12
C ARG A 144 0.24 4.01 1.04
N VAL A 145 1.40 4.60 0.78
CA VAL A 145 2.67 3.91 0.58
C VAL A 145 3.64 4.32 1.68
N THR A 146 4.02 3.36 2.53
CA THR A 146 4.95 3.59 3.64
C THR A 146 6.24 2.82 3.40
N VAL A 147 7.40 3.50 3.49
CA VAL A 147 8.70 2.84 3.42
C VAL A 147 8.98 2.14 4.75
N VAL A 148 9.21 0.83 4.69
CA VAL A 148 9.47 -0.02 5.87
C VAL A 148 10.83 -0.72 5.81
N GLY A 149 11.56 -0.60 4.70
CA GLY A 149 12.89 -1.17 4.57
C GLY A 149 13.59 -0.74 3.29
N ILE A 150 14.88 -1.03 3.20
CA ILE A 150 15.76 -0.59 2.11
C ILE A 150 16.74 -1.72 1.79
N HIS A 151 16.90 -2.02 0.50
CA HIS A 151 17.86 -3.00 0.01
C HIS A 151 18.75 -2.35 -1.06
N SER A 152 20.07 -2.47 -0.90
CA SER A 152 21.07 -2.02 -1.88
C SER A 152 22.19 -3.06 -1.93
N SER A 153 22.86 -3.18 -3.08
CA SER A 153 24.06 -4.00 -3.21
C SER A 153 25.25 -3.45 -2.39
N LEU A 154 25.23 -2.15 -2.08
CA LEU A 154 26.25 -1.48 -1.28
C LEU A 154 25.81 -1.40 0.19
N HIS A 155 26.41 -2.24 1.02
CA HIS A 155 26.04 -2.36 2.44
C HIS A 155 26.17 -1.04 3.21
N SER A 156 27.23 -0.26 2.95
CA SER A 156 27.44 1.05 3.57
C SER A 156 26.30 2.04 3.27
N LEU A 157 25.84 2.08 2.02
CA LEU A 157 24.71 2.91 1.61
C LEU A 157 23.40 2.45 2.23
N GLN A 158 23.18 1.13 2.30
CA GLN A 158 22.01 0.55 2.95
C GLN A 158 21.94 0.99 4.42
N CYS A 159 23.04 0.87 5.17
CA CYS A 159 23.11 1.28 6.58
C CYS A 159 22.84 2.78 6.77
N ILE A 160 23.39 3.64 5.89
CA ILE A 160 23.15 5.08 5.95
C ILE A 160 21.67 5.37 5.73
N LEU A 161 21.06 4.81 4.68
CA LEU A 161 19.66 5.07 4.36
C LEU A 161 18.70 4.54 5.43
N LEU A 162 18.98 3.35 5.99
CA LEU A 162 18.21 2.80 7.11
C LEU A 162 18.31 3.70 8.36
N THR A 163 19.50 4.22 8.65
CA THR A 163 19.68 5.18 9.77
C THR A 163 18.83 6.44 9.57
N VAL A 164 18.78 6.99 8.36
CA VAL A 164 17.94 8.14 8.02
C VAL A 164 16.46 7.79 8.17
N LEU A 165 16.02 6.63 7.67
CA LEU A 165 14.64 6.17 7.77
C LEU A 165 14.18 6.05 9.23
N SER A 166 15.00 5.44 10.10
CA SER A 166 14.68 5.31 11.53
C SER A 166 14.54 6.66 12.23
N ARG A 167 15.38 7.65 11.87
CA ARG A 167 15.27 9.02 12.42
C ARG A 167 13.99 9.70 11.99
N VAL A 168 13.64 9.63 10.70
CA VAL A 168 12.39 10.23 10.19
C VAL A 168 11.17 9.59 10.86
N SER A 169 11.17 8.27 11.01
CA SER A 169 10.10 7.55 11.71
C SER A 169 9.97 7.97 13.18
N ALA A 170 11.08 8.19 13.88
CA ALA A 170 11.08 8.65 15.27
C ALA A 170 10.59 10.11 15.40
N THR A 171 10.88 10.97 14.43
CA THR A 171 10.39 12.36 14.43
C THR A 171 8.91 12.49 14.03
N GLY A 172 8.33 11.47 13.40
CA GLY A 172 6.94 11.45 12.92
C GLY A 172 5.86 11.17 13.97
N GLN A 173 6.22 10.97 15.25
CA GLN A 173 5.27 10.77 16.35
C GLN A 173 4.90 12.09 17.03
N LEU A 174 4.05 12.87 16.35
CA LEU A 174 3.08 13.81 16.95
C LEU A 174 2.16 14.33 15.83
N VAL A 175 1.48 13.44 15.11
CA VAL A 175 0.37 13.84 14.23
C VAL A 175 -0.81 12.91 14.43
N HIS A 176 -1.77 13.43 15.20
CA HIS A 176 -3.20 13.16 15.23
C HIS A 176 -3.66 11.83 14.62
N SER A 177 -3.83 10.83 15.47
CA SER A 177 -4.90 9.85 15.30
C SER A 177 -6.23 10.60 15.36
N THR A 178 -6.85 10.87 14.20
CA THR A 178 -8.27 11.21 14.18
C THR A 178 -9.04 9.95 14.56
N VAL A 179 -9.33 9.83 15.85
CA VAL A 179 -10.21 8.80 16.40
C VAL A 179 -11.61 9.07 15.84
N GLN A 180 -12.08 8.24 14.89
CA GLN A 180 -13.51 8.18 14.61
C GLN A 180 -14.16 7.32 15.70
N GLN A 181 -14.70 8.00 16.71
CA GLN A 181 -15.49 7.40 17.78
C GLN A 181 -16.85 7.00 17.20
N ARG A 182 -17.15 5.70 17.12
CA ARG A 182 -18.51 5.22 16.86
C ARG A 182 -19.07 4.56 18.13
N PRO A 183 -20.25 4.98 18.61
CA PRO A 183 -20.86 4.38 19.80
C PRO A 183 -21.37 2.95 19.51
N LEU A 184 -21.16 2.04 20.46
CA LEU A 184 -21.74 0.70 20.45
C LEU A 184 -23.28 0.80 20.50
N GLN A 185 -23.97 0.30 19.47
CA GLN A 185 -25.42 0.13 19.53
C GLN A 185 -25.75 -1.09 20.40
N SER A 186 -26.60 -0.88 21.40
CA SER A 186 -27.09 -1.96 22.26
C SER A 186 -28.13 -2.79 21.49
N HIS A 187 -27.85 -4.08 21.29
CA HIS A 187 -28.87 -5.06 20.95
C HIS A 187 -29.73 -5.28 22.19
N LYS A 188 -31.00 -4.83 22.14
CA LYS A 188 -32.00 -5.23 23.14
C LYS A 188 -32.30 -6.72 22.95
N LEU A 189 -31.85 -7.53 23.90
CA LEU A 189 -32.37 -8.87 24.15
C LEU A 189 -33.83 -8.74 24.61
N SER A 190 -34.79 -9.07 23.75
CA SER A 190 -36.18 -9.30 24.13
C SER A 190 -36.28 -10.64 24.87
N GLN A 191 -36.73 -10.58 26.12
CA GLN A 191 -37.02 -11.69 27.03
C GLN A 191 -38.14 -12.62 26.48
N PRO A 192 -38.24 -13.88 26.95
CA PRO A 192 -39.26 -14.83 26.53
C PRO A 192 -40.50 -14.89 27.43
N PHE A 193 -41.51 -15.65 26.97
CA PHE A 193 -42.74 -16.17 27.61
C PHE A 193 -44.03 -15.34 27.53
N ASN A 194 -45.02 -15.90 26.80
CA ASN A 194 -46.28 -16.27 27.43
C ASN A 194 -46.98 -17.40 26.63
N ILE A 195 -47.18 -18.56 27.28
CA ILE A 195 -48.09 -19.61 26.86
C ILE A 195 -49.32 -19.46 27.75
N GLN A 196 -50.50 -19.29 27.16
CA GLN A 196 -51.76 -19.50 27.85
C GLN A 196 -52.69 -20.33 26.98
N THR A 197 -53.16 -21.41 27.58
CA THR A 197 -54.20 -22.34 27.19
C THR A 197 -55.58 -21.69 27.12
N MET A 198 -56.32 -21.92 26.03
CA MET A 198 -57.59 -22.66 25.95
C MET A 198 -57.98 -22.82 24.48
#